data_AF-A0A0E3PPM3-F1
#
_entry.id   AF-A0A0E3PPM3-F1
#
_cell.length_a   1.000
_cell.length_b   1.000
_cell.length_c   1.000
_cell.angle_alpha   90.00
_cell.angle_beta   90.00
_cell.angle_gamma   90.00
#
_symmetry.space_group_name_H-M   'P 1'
#
loop_
_entity.id
_entity.type
_entity.pdbx_description
1 polymer ?
#
loop_
_entity_poly.entity_id
_entity_poly.type
_entity_poly.pdbx_seq_one_letter_code
_entity_poly.pdbx_strand_id
1 'polypeptide(L)'
;MSKISKEIAVFIVFLALVILLGLFANASADMKTPVDMKTPVDTKVPVDTKTPFQGKKVAGFFIEFEEGTTELEVKDILENYNMTVNTIDYNSDIMPSRYYMILDRDKTIDIEELVDEENLTGPIKKGNNYIITVTEQAIQDKNFLAILEKNNLPVKKSVYCYIRLEDESENGSIPQKDAYQIANELEKNEKVLTASPDTRVNHLLIEFEEGTTEPEVKSILEKYNTTMNTIEYDSNLQPERYYLVVDADKRMDVRNELGKVENWTDPIYHDIKKGNHYIITVTEQAIEDKNFLAVLEKNDLQVKNSVLCRIILGNESKNWIWESDERRIENELKMNEKVLTLLSCGSTGST
;
A
#
# COMPACT_ATOMS: atom_id res chain seq x y z
N MET A 1 -26.13 -42.24 9.60
CA MET A 1 -25.72 -41.64 8.30
C MET A 1 -26.94 -41.57 7.38
N SER A 2 -27.10 -40.51 6.57
CA SER A 2 -28.15 -40.33 5.51
C SER A 2 -29.21 -39.21 5.70
N LYS A 3 -28.85 -38.01 6.19
CA LYS A 3 -29.66 -36.81 5.91
C LYS A 3 -28.85 -35.64 5.35
N ILE A 4 -27.67 -35.40 5.91
CA ILE A 4 -26.78 -34.29 5.51
C ILE A 4 -26.25 -34.45 4.07
N SER A 5 -26.11 -35.67 3.55
CA SER A 5 -25.60 -35.89 2.19
C SER A 5 -26.61 -35.60 1.07
N LYS A 6 -27.92 -35.54 1.36
CA LYS A 6 -28.93 -35.28 0.32
C LYS A 6 -29.06 -33.80 -0.01
N GLU A 7 -28.95 -32.92 0.98
CA GLU A 7 -29.02 -31.46 0.77
C GLU A 7 -27.80 -30.95 0.00
N ILE A 8 -26.61 -31.48 0.33
CA ILE A 8 -25.37 -31.15 -0.39
C ILE A 8 -25.42 -31.64 -1.84
N ALA A 9 -25.97 -32.83 -2.09
CA ALA A 9 -26.11 -33.35 -3.45
C ALA A 9 -27.08 -32.53 -4.31
N VAL A 10 -28.20 -32.07 -3.73
CA VAL A 10 -29.16 -31.19 -4.43
C VAL A 10 -28.54 -29.85 -4.76
N PHE A 11 -27.75 -29.29 -3.83
CA PHE A 11 -27.07 -28.01 -4.05
C PHE A 11 -26.01 -28.09 -5.16
N ILE A 12 -25.23 -29.18 -5.22
CA ILE A 12 -24.24 -29.40 -6.28
C ILE A 12 -24.90 -29.55 -7.66
N VAL A 13 -26.02 -30.28 -7.75
CA VAL A 13 -26.76 -30.43 -9.01
C VAL A 13 -27.35 -29.10 -9.48
N PHE A 14 -27.88 -28.30 -8.55
CA PHE A 14 -28.40 -26.96 -8.86
C PHE A 14 -27.30 -26.03 -9.39
N LEU A 15 -26.13 -26.02 -8.75
CA LEU A 15 -24.99 -25.21 -9.18
C LEU A 15 -24.49 -25.61 -10.57
N ALA A 16 -24.44 -26.91 -10.87
CA ALA A 16 -24.08 -27.42 -12.19
C ALA A 16 -25.08 -26.99 -13.28
N LEU A 17 -26.38 -26.94 -12.96
CA LEU A 17 -27.44 -26.54 -13.89
C LEU A 17 -27.40 -25.04 -14.22
N VAL A 18 -27.06 -24.20 -13.23
CA VAL A 18 -26.87 -22.75 -13.41
C VAL A 18 -25.67 -22.46 -14.30
N ILE A 19 -24.55 -23.18 -14.11
CA ILE A 19 -23.37 -23.07 -14.97
C ILE A 19 -23.70 -23.50 -16.40
N LEU A 20 -24.46 -24.60 -16.57
CA LEU A 20 -24.87 -25.07 -17.90
C LEU A 20 -25.77 -24.04 -18.61
N LEU A 21 -26.74 -23.45 -17.90
CA LEU A 21 -27.63 -22.41 -18.45
C LEU A 21 -26.87 -21.13 -18.83
N GLY A 22 -25.87 -20.72 -18.04
CA GLY A 22 -24.99 -19.59 -18.36
C GLY A 22 -24.15 -19.81 -19.63
N LEU A 23 -23.75 -21.06 -19.91
CA LEU A 23 -22.99 -21.41 -21.11
C LEU A 23 -23.85 -21.40 -22.40
N PHE A 24 -25.15 -21.69 -22.31
CA PHE A 24 -26.06 -21.64 -23.47
C PHE A 24 -26.62 -20.24 -23.76
N ALA A 25 -26.67 -19.34 -22.78
CA ALA A 25 -27.13 -17.96 -22.98
C ALA A 25 -26.17 -17.11 -23.85
N ASN A 26 -24.91 -17.52 -23.97
CA ASN A 26 -23.89 -16.83 -24.78
C ASN A 26 -23.72 -17.38 -26.20
N ALA A 27 -24.56 -18.34 -26.62
CA ALA A 27 -24.41 -19.04 -27.90
C ALA A 27 -25.52 -18.76 -28.94
N SER A 28 -26.30 -17.67 -28.81
CA SER A 28 -27.28 -17.28 -29.84
C SER A 28 -27.24 -15.78 -30.14
N ALA A 29 -26.20 -15.35 -30.86
CA ALA A 29 -26.20 -14.07 -31.57
C ALA A 29 -25.74 -14.29 -33.01
N ASP A 30 -26.41 -15.19 -33.73
CA ASP A 30 -26.33 -15.23 -35.19
C ASP A 30 -27.64 -15.76 -35.75
N MET A 31 -28.56 -14.84 -36.04
CA MET A 31 -29.72 -15.13 -36.88
C MET A 31 -30.04 -13.92 -37.75
N LYS A 32 -29.55 -13.98 -38.99
CA LYS A 32 -29.93 -13.11 -40.11
C LYS A 32 -31.37 -13.40 -40.53
N THR A 33 -32.13 -12.38 -40.94
CA THR A 33 -32.99 -12.38 -42.15
C THR A 33 -33.51 -10.96 -42.45
N PRO A 34 -33.95 -10.68 -43.70
CA PRO A 34 -33.60 -9.46 -44.43
C PRO A 34 -34.77 -8.48 -44.60
N VAL A 35 -34.47 -7.21 -44.86
CA VAL A 35 -35.44 -6.28 -45.46
C VAL A 35 -34.73 -5.41 -46.49
N ASP A 36 -35.00 -5.70 -47.77
CA ASP A 36 -34.82 -4.76 -48.88
C ASP A 36 -35.98 -3.75 -48.88
N MET A 37 -35.70 -2.45 -49.05
CA MET A 37 -36.07 -1.64 -50.24
C MET A 37 -35.77 -0.12 -50.05
N LYS A 38 -34.87 0.41 -50.91
CA LYS A 38 -34.79 1.76 -51.57
C LYS A 38 -35.01 3.03 -50.70
N THR A 39 -34.13 4.04 -50.66
CA THR A 39 -33.71 5.01 -51.73
C THR A 39 -32.65 5.96 -51.10
N PRO A 40 -31.71 6.61 -51.85
CA PRO A 40 -30.47 7.15 -51.30
C PRO A 40 -30.62 8.60 -50.82
N VAL A 41 -29.98 8.93 -49.70
CA VAL A 41 -29.77 10.32 -49.26
C VAL A 41 -28.32 10.47 -48.84
N ASP A 42 -27.58 11.23 -49.64
CA ASP A 42 -26.28 11.80 -49.30
C ASP A 42 -26.42 12.66 -48.04
N THR A 43 -25.86 12.19 -46.93
CA THR A 43 -25.51 13.08 -45.82
C THR A 43 -24.15 12.64 -45.28
N LYS A 44 -23.14 13.47 -45.51
CA LYS A 44 -21.83 13.38 -44.85
C LYS A 44 -22.05 13.40 -43.34
N VAL A 45 -21.97 12.24 -42.70
CA VAL A 45 -21.82 12.16 -41.24
C VAL A 45 -20.38 12.58 -40.94
N PRO A 46 -20.14 13.58 -40.07
CA PRO A 46 -18.79 13.89 -39.64
C PRO A 46 -18.24 12.66 -38.96
N VAL A 47 -16.98 12.30 -39.27
CA VAL A 47 -16.23 11.32 -38.50
C VAL A 47 -16.37 11.73 -37.03
N ASP A 48 -17.08 10.92 -36.26
CA ASP A 48 -17.07 10.99 -34.80
C ASP A 48 -15.60 10.90 -34.40
N THR A 49 -15.01 12.07 -34.14
CA THR A 49 -13.77 12.19 -33.40
C THR A 49 -14.08 11.53 -32.08
N LYS A 50 -13.70 10.25 -31.96
CA LYS A 50 -13.61 9.52 -30.70
C LYS A 50 -13.02 10.51 -29.70
N THR A 51 -13.84 10.93 -28.74
CA THR A 51 -13.36 11.62 -27.55
C THR A 51 -12.13 10.83 -27.09
N PRO A 52 -10.93 11.45 -27.00
CA PRO A 52 -9.77 10.72 -26.54
C PRO A 52 -10.17 10.13 -25.21
N PHE A 53 -9.94 8.83 -25.04
CA PHE A 53 -10.02 8.20 -23.73
C PHE A 53 -9.05 9.01 -22.85
N GLN A 54 -9.56 9.95 -22.05
CA GLN A 54 -8.73 10.66 -21.09
C GLN A 54 -8.39 9.63 -20.04
N GLY A 55 -7.27 8.94 -20.25
CA GLY A 55 -6.73 7.99 -19.30
C GLY A 55 -6.51 8.67 -17.95
N LYS A 56 -6.50 7.87 -16.88
CA LYS A 56 -6.12 8.36 -15.55
C LYS A 56 -4.80 9.14 -15.66
N LYS A 57 -4.72 10.28 -14.98
CA LYS A 57 -3.54 11.16 -14.92
C LYS A 57 -2.86 11.04 -13.56
N VAL A 58 -1.65 11.57 -13.46
CA VAL A 58 -0.86 11.60 -12.21
C VAL A 58 -0.64 13.04 -11.76
N ALA A 59 -0.52 13.27 -10.45
CA ALA A 59 -0.21 14.59 -9.89
C ALA A 59 1.29 14.91 -9.85
N GLY A 60 2.13 13.88 -9.95
CA GLY A 60 3.53 14.01 -9.62
C GLY A 60 4.29 12.71 -9.67
N PHE A 61 5.51 12.78 -9.15
CA PHE A 61 6.39 11.64 -8.96
C PHE A 61 6.98 11.66 -7.56
N PHE A 62 7.06 10.48 -6.97
CA PHE A 62 7.91 10.16 -5.85
C PHE A 62 9.24 9.66 -6.41
N ILE A 63 10.34 10.32 -6.07
CA ILE A 63 11.66 9.93 -6.58
C ILE A 63 12.65 9.90 -5.42
N GLU A 64 13.32 8.77 -5.26
CA GLU A 64 14.38 8.59 -4.28
C GLU A 64 15.73 8.62 -4.99
N PHE A 65 16.67 9.42 -4.46
CA PHE A 65 18.00 9.62 -5.02
C PHE A 65 19.09 9.14 -4.05
N GLU A 66 20.28 8.87 -4.60
CA GLU A 66 21.49 8.57 -3.83
C GLU A 66 21.85 9.68 -2.84
N GLU A 67 22.54 9.28 -1.78
CA GLU A 67 23.08 10.19 -0.77
C GLU A 67 23.88 11.34 -1.40
N GLY A 68 23.58 12.56 -0.97
CA GLY A 68 24.28 13.77 -1.40
C GLY A 68 23.83 14.36 -2.74
N THR A 69 22.86 13.76 -3.44
CA THR A 69 22.28 14.33 -4.66
C THR A 69 21.63 15.67 -4.36
N THR A 70 22.11 16.77 -4.94
CA THR A 70 21.66 18.14 -4.68
C THR A 70 20.38 18.50 -5.42
N GLU A 71 19.66 19.55 -4.97
CA GLU A 71 18.47 20.05 -5.67
C GLU A 71 18.77 20.49 -7.13
N LEU A 72 19.98 21.00 -7.40
CA LEU A 72 20.40 21.36 -8.75
C LEU A 72 20.53 20.12 -9.64
N GLU A 73 21.20 19.07 -9.14
CA GLU A 73 21.31 17.80 -9.87
C GLU A 73 19.93 17.17 -10.12
N VAL A 74 19.00 17.26 -9.16
CA VAL A 74 17.62 16.81 -9.36
C VAL A 74 16.97 17.57 -10.52
N LYS A 75 17.09 18.91 -10.58
CA LYS A 75 16.55 19.71 -11.69
C LYS A 75 17.16 19.30 -13.03
N ASP A 76 18.48 19.18 -13.10
CA ASP A 76 19.21 18.78 -14.32
C ASP A 76 18.77 17.39 -14.82
N ILE A 77 18.48 16.45 -13.90
CA ILE A 77 17.96 15.13 -14.26
C ILE A 77 16.56 15.25 -14.88
N LEU A 78 15.66 16.02 -14.25
CA LEU A 78 14.26 16.13 -14.64
C LEU A 78 14.07 16.90 -15.96
N GLU A 79 14.96 17.84 -16.29
CA GLU A 79 14.93 18.61 -17.55
C GLU A 79 14.92 17.71 -18.81
N ASN A 80 15.53 16.51 -18.72
CA ASN A 80 15.61 15.57 -19.85
C ASN A 80 14.29 14.90 -20.23
N TYR A 81 13.26 14.99 -19.37
CA TYR A 81 12.01 14.23 -19.52
C TYR A 81 10.82 15.10 -19.97
N ASN A 82 11.08 16.36 -20.32
CA ASN A 82 10.06 17.30 -20.82
C ASN A 82 8.80 17.36 -19.93
N MET A 83 9.00 17.26 -18.61
CA MET A 83 7.94 17.37 -17.62
C MET A 83 7.75 18.83 -17.24
N THR A 84 6.49 19.30 -17.21
CA THR A 84 6.19 20.63 -16.68
C THR A 84 6.09 20.55 -15.16
N VAL A 85 7.23 20.74 -14.50
CA VAL A 85 7.36 20.67 -13.04
C VAL A 85 6.89 21.99 -12.43
N ASN A 86 5.94 21.91 -11.51
CA ASN A 86 5.46 23.04 -10.73
C ASN A 86 6.35 23.27 -9.50
N THR A 87 6.50 22.24 -8.66
CA THR A 87 7.32 22.33 -7.44
C THR A 87 8.09 21.05 -7.20
N ILE A 88 9.30 21.20 -6.66
CA ILE A 88 10.13 20.09 -6.16
C ILE A 88 10.17 20.23 -4.64
N ASP A 89 9.51 19.32 -3.94
CA ASP A 89 9.64 19.19 -2.49
C ASP A 89 10.86 18.29 -2.20
N TYR A 90 11.99 18.95 -1.98
CA TYR A 90 13.29 18.31 -1.81
C TYR A 90 13.53 17.92 -0.34
N ASN A 91 14.01 16.70 -0.10
CA ASN A 91 14.00 16.06 1.22
C ASN A 91 12.61 15.98 1.84
N SER A 92 11.61 15.67 1.01
CA SER A 92 10.21 15.61 1.43
C SER A 92 10.00 14.63 2.57
N ASP A 93 9.26 15.08 3.60
CA ASP A 93 8.88 14.26 4.75
C ASP A 93 7.63 13.40 4.49
N ILE A 94 7.14 13.36 3.25
CA ILE A 94 5.96 12.57 2.86
C ILE A 94 6.22 11.06 3.02
N MET A 95 7.47 10.59 2.90
CA MET A 95 7.82 9.17 3.07
C MET A 95 8.72 8.84 4.27
N PRO A 96 8.50 7.68 4.89
CA PRO A 96 9.26 7.24 6.06
C PRO A 96 10.60 6.55 5.73
N SER A 97 10.77 5.95 4.54
CA SER A 97 12.03 5.31 4.16
C SER A 97 13.04 6.38 3.70
N ARG A 98 14.19 6.44 4.37
CA ARG A 98 15.26 7.42 4.10
C ARG A 98 16.65 6.82 4.00
N TYR A 99 16.75 5.50 4.13
CA TYR A 99 18.02 4.83 4.13
C TYR A 99 18.00 3.74 3.07
N TYR A 100 19.17 3.39 2.56
CA TYR A 100 19.30 2.33 1.58
C TYR A 100 20.65 1.64 1.67
N MET A 101 20.70 0.42 1.14
CA MET A 101 21.91 -0.37 0.98
C MET A 101 22.04 -0.80 -0.48
N ILE A 102 23.28 -0.94 -0.92
CA ILE A 102 23.61 -1.51 -2.22
C ILE A 102 24.32 -2.84 -1.94
N LEU A 103 23.72 -3.93 -2.42
CA LEU A 103 24.21 -5.29 -2.23
C LEU A 103 24.66 -5.87 -3.56
N ASP A 104 25.80 -6.56 -3.54
CA ASP A 104 26.28 -7.32 -4.70
C ASP A 104 25.39 -8.56 -4.92
N ARG A 105 25.03 -8.83 -6.17
CA ARG A 105 24.20 -9.99 -6.52
C ARG A 105 24.85 -11.33 -6.17
N ASP A 106 26.19 -11.38 -6.10
CA ASP A 106 26.91 -12.61 -5.75
C ASP A 106 26.97 -12.87 -4.23
N LYS A 107 26.43 -11.97 -3.41
CA LYS A 107 26.40 -12.07 -1.94
C LYS A 107 25.00 -12.40 -1.39
N THR A 108 24.29 -13.32 -2.05
CA THR A 108 22.92 -13.74 -1.67
C THR A 108 22.76 -14.17 -0.20
N ILE A 109 23.83 -14.67 0.43
CA ILE A 109 23.86 -15.14 1.83
C ILE A 109 23.66 -14.00 2.84
N ASP A 110 24.01 -12.75 2.51
CA ASP A 110 23.92 -11.62 3.44
C ASP A 110 22.47 -11.11 3.58
N ILE A 111 21.60 -11.39 2.60
CA ILE A 111 20.21 -10.91 2.58
C ILE A 111 19.33 -11.76 3.50
N GLU A 112 19.49 -13.09 3.50
CA GLU A 112 18.66 -13.99 4.33
C GLU A 112 18.81 -13.74 5.84
N GLU A 113 20.00 -13.34 6.31
CA GLU A 113 20.20 -12.89 7.71
C GLU A 113 19.56 -11.51 7.99
N LEU A 114 19.40 -10.69 6.95
CA LEU A 114 18.81 -9.35 7.02
C LEU A 114 17.29 -9.34 6.87
N VAL A 115 16.67 -10.42 6.35
CA VAL A 115 15.22 -10.49 6.12
C VAL A 115 14.49 -10.69 7.45
N ASP A 116 14.42 -9.60 8.21
CA ASP A 116 13.16 -9.22 8.81
C ASP A 116 12.46 -8.32 7.78
N GLU A 117 11.39 -8.81 7.16
CA GLU A 117 10.60 -8.07 6.16
C GLU A 117 10.10 -6.71 6.71
N GLU A 118 10.16 -6.50 8.03
CA GLU A 118 9.82 -5.28 8.78
C GLU A 118 10.72 -4.06 8.51
N ASN A 119 11.97 -4.29 8.16
CA ASN A 119 12.97 -3.22 8.13
C ASN A 119 13.41 -2.83 6.72
N LEU A 120 13.03 -3.63 5.72
CA LEU A 120 13.56 -3.61 4.38
C LEU A 120 12.44 -3.63 3.34
N THR A 121 12.57 -2.86 2.28
CA THR A 121 11.73 -3.11 1.09
C THR A 121 12.24 -4.33 0.31
N GLY A 122 11.38 -4.89 -0.53
CA GLY A 122 11.80 -5.89 -1.51
C GLY A 122 13.02 -5.41 -2.31
N PRO A 123 14.00 -6.30 -2.59
CA PRO A 123 15.22 -5.91 -3.27
C PRO A 123 14.92 -5.48 -4.72
N ILE A 124 15.34 -4.28 -5.08
CA ILE A 124 15.18 -3.71 -6.41
C ILE A 124 16.46 -3.96 -7.20
N LYS A 125 16.33 -4.57 -8.37
CA LYS A 125 17.50 -4.85 -9.22
C LYS A 125 17.97 -3.58 -9.92
N LYS A 126 19.21 -3.15 -9.65
CA LYS A 126 19.85 -2.03 -10.35
C LYS A 126 21.24 -2.41 -10.85
N GLY A 127 21.40 -2.48 -12.17
CA GLY A 127 22.65 -2.95 -12.77
C GLY A 127 23.03 -4.33 -12.21
N ASN A 128 24.27 -4.51 -11.74
CA ASN A 128 24.75 -5.74 -11.10
C ASN A 128 24.47 -5.85 -9.60
N ASN A 129 23.72 -4.92 -9.03
CA ASN A 129 23.45 -4.87 -7.60
C ASN A 129 21.96 -4.99 -7.30
N TYR A 130 21.64 -5.22 -6.02
CA TYR A 130 20.34 -4.97 -5.43
C TYR A 130 20.39 -3.69 -4.61
N ILE A 131 19.34 -2.86 -4.74
CA ILE A 131 19.05 -1.78 -3.81
C ILE A 131 17.98 -2.28 -2.86
N ILE A 132 18.24 -2.11 -1.57
CA ILE A 132 17.26 -2.35 -0.52
C ILE A 132 17.07 -1.04 0.22
N THR A 133 15.84 -0.52 0.26
CA THR A 133 15.54 0.64 1.10
C THR A 133 15.25 0.16 2.52
N VAL A 134 15.62 1.00 3.48
CA VAL A 134 15.72 0.70 4.90
C VAL A 134 14.94 1.76 5.66
N THR A 135 14.08 1.34 6.57
CA THR A 135 13.26 2.26 7.36
C THR A 135 14.09 3.00 8.41
N GLU A 136 13.63 4.17 8.85
CA GLU A 136 14.25 4.88 9.99
C GLU A 136 14.24 4.03 11.28
N GLN A 137 13.27 3.13 11.43
CA GLN A 137 13.17 2.22 12.58
C GLN A 137 14.29 1.17 12.54
N ALA A 138 14.60 0.63 11.37
CA ALA A 138 15.64 -0.37 11.19
C ALA A 138 17.01 0.12 11.66
N ILE A 139 17.39 1.36 11.31
CA ILE A 139 18.68 1.93 11.70
C ILE A 139 18.78 2.26 13.20
N GLN A 140 17.69 2.15 13.95
CA GLN A 140 17.66 2.26 15.41
C GLN A 140 17.72 0.88 16.10
N ASP A 141 17.52 -0.21 15.36
CA ASP A 141 17.54 -1.56 15.88
C ASP A 141 18.99 -2.07 16.04
N LYS A 142 19.36 -2.43 17.26
CA LYS A 142 20.72 -2.89 17.59
C LYS A 142 21.08 -4.22 16.92
N ASN A 143 20.12 -5.13 16.76
CA ASN A 143 20.35 -6.40 16.11
C ASN A 143 20.57 -6.18 14.61
N PHE A 144 19.77 -5.32 13.99
CA PHE A 144 19.94 -4.93 12.60
C PHE A 144 21.34 -4.31 12.38
N LEU A 145 21.72 -3.33 13.20
CA LEU A 145 23.05 -2.72 13.13
C LEU A 145 24.19 -3.73 13.33
N ALA A 146 24.04 -4.71 14.22
CA ALA A 146 25.03 -5.76 14.44
C ALA A 146 25.18 -6.68 13.21
N ILE A 147 24.09 -7.01 12.50
CA ILE A 147 24.12 -7.78 11.26
C ILE A 147 24.86 -6.99 10.18
N LEU A 148 24.57 -5.68 10.05
CA LEU A 148 25.27 -4.81 9.10
C LEU A 148 26.77 -4.73 9.37
N GLU A 149 27.16 -4.58 10.64
CA GLU A 149 28.58 -4.54 11.03
C GLU A 149 29.29 -5.87 10.76
N LYS A 150 28.67 -6.99 11.16
CA LYS A 150 29.18 -8.35 10.93
C LYS A 150 29.46 -8.62 9.44
N ASN A 151 28.56 -8.17 8.57
CA ASN A 151 28.61 -8.42 7.13
C ASN A 151 29.25 -7.26 6.34
N ASN A 152 29.74 -6.22 7.02
CA ASN A 152 30.35 -5.02 6.43
C ASN A 152 29.46 -4.37 5.35
N LEU A 153 28.19 -4.17 5.69
CA LEU A 153 27.16 -3.62 4.81
C LEU A 153 26.91 -2.15 5.15
N PRO A 154 27.36 -1.20 4.30
CA PRO A 154 27.14 0.21 4.55
C PRO A 154 25.68 0.60 4.25
N VAL A 155 25.06 1.28 5.21
CA VAL A 155 23.78 1.97 5.02
C VAL A 155 24.06 3.43 4.69
N LYS A 156 23.35 3.96 3.69
CA LYS A 156 23.43 5.36 3.24
C LYS A 156 22.09 6.04 3.42
N LYS A 157 22.09 7.36 3.61
CA LYS A 157 20.84 8.14 3.66
C LYS A 157 20.45 8.59 2.25
N SER A 158 19.26 8.25 1.78
CA SER A 158 18.75 8.71 0.50
C SER A 158 18.25 10.16 0.56
N VAL A 159 18.16 10.78 -0.61
CA VAL A 159 17.50 12.08 -0.81
C VAL A 159 16.14 11.81 -1.44
N TYR A 160 15.07 12.04 -0.70
CA TYR A 160 13.71 11.81 -1.18
C TYR A 160 13.09 13.10 -1.72
N CYS A 161 12.51 13.05 -2.92
CA CYS A 161 11.87 14.18 -3.55
C CYS A 161 10.44 13.85 -3.96
N TYR A 162 9.52 14.77 -3.70
CA TYR A 162 8.21 14.75 -4.34
C TYR A 162 8.16 15.84 -5.42
N ILE A 163 7.99 15.41 -6.67
CA ILE A 163 7.92 16.27 -7.84
C ILE A 163 6.46 16.49 -8.18
N ARG A 164 5.94 17.70 -7.94
CA ARG A 164 4.57 18.06 -8.31
C ARG A 164 4.54 18.61 -9.73
N LEU A 165 3.66 18.06 -10.56
CA LEU A 165 3.40 18.56 -11.91
C LEU A 165 2.44 19.74 -11.86
N GLU A 166 2.41 20.54 -12.94
CA GLU A 166 1.34 21.53 -13.12
C GLU A 166 -0.04 20.86 -13.24
N ASP A 167 -1.07 21.58 -12.78
CA ASP A 167 -2.43 21.06 -12.65
C ASP A 167 -3.02 20.58 -13.99
N GLU A 168 -4.04 19.70 -13.88
CA GLU A 168 -4.72 19.11 -15.05
C GLU A 168 -5.31 20.15 -16.02
N SER A 169 -5.56 21.37 -15.54
CA SER A 169 -6.07 22.49 -16.34
C SER A 169 -5.02 23.19 -17.20
N GLU A 170 -3.72 23.00 -16.94
CA GLU A 170 -2.64 23.83 -17.51
C GLU A 170 -1.74 23.10 -18.52
N ASN A 171 -2.21 22.00 -19.14
CA ASN A 171 -1.45 21.15 -20.07
C ASN A 171 -0.27 20.35 -19.45
N GLY A 172 0.02 20.50 -18.14
CA GLY A 172 1.09 19.78 -17.44
C GLY A 172 0.78 18.33 -17.03
N SER A 173 -0.45 17.86 -17.26
CA SER A 173 -0.85 16.52 -16.84
C SER A 173 -0.26 15.41 -17.70
N ILE A 174 0.33 14.40 -17.06
CA ILE A 174 0.86 13.22 -17.71
C ILE A 174 -0.13 12.06 -17.56
N PRO A 175 -0.50 11.35 -18.65
CA PRO A 175 -1.27 10.12 -18.55
C PRO A 175 -0.51 9.08 -17.71
N GLN A 176 -1.21 8.36 -16.83
CA GLN A 176 -0.62 7.41 -15.89
C GLN A 176 0.27 6.37 -16.58
N LYS A 177 -0.11 5.91 -17.78
CA LYS A 177 0.71 4.99 -18.58
C LYS A 177 2.08 5.60 -18.93
N ASP A 178 2.08 6.86 -19.37
CA ASP A 178 3.29 7.56 -19.77
C ASP A 178 4.12 7.91 -18.53
N ALA A 179 3.47 8.18 -17.39
CA ALA A 179 4.15 8.41 -16.13
C ALA A 179 4.95 7.18 -15.66
N TYR A 180 4.39 5.97 -15.73
CA TYR A 180 5.15 4.75 -15.45
C TYR A 180 6.33 4.56 -16.41
N GLN A 181 6.17 4.93 -17.68
CA GLN A 181 7.29 4.89 -18.63
C GLN A 181 8.40 5.88 -18.22
N ILE A 182 8.03 7.10 -17.84
CA ILE A 182 8.99 8.11 -17.36
C ILE A 182 9.70 7.63 -16.08
N ALA A 183 8.97 7.06 -15.12
CA ALA A 183 9.54 6.50 -13.90
C ALA A 183 10.60 5.42 -14.20
N ASN A 184 10.28 4.49 -15.10
CA ASN A 184 11.22 3.44 -15.51
C ASN A 184 12.47 4.00 -16.23
N GLU A 185 12.34 5.10 -16.98
CA GLU A 185 13.49 5.75 -17.60
C GLU A 185 14.32 6.53 -16.58
N LEU A 186 13.68 7.21 -15.61
CA LEU A 186 14.36 7.90 -14.51
C LEU A 186 15.25 6.93 -13.72
N GLU A 187 14.77 5.72 -13.42
CA GLU A 187 15.54 4.70 -12.68
C GLU A 187 16.80 4.19 -13.42
N LYS A 188 16.94 4.48 -14.71
CA LYS A 188 18.19 4.20 -15.45
C LYS A 188 19.30 5.19 -15.11
N ASN A 189 18.97 6.35 -14.55
CA ASN A 189 19.95 7.30 -14.07
C ASN A 189 20.69 6.71 -12.85
N GLU A 190 22.00 6.85 -12.81
CA GLU A 190 22.83 6.29 -11.73
C GLU A 190 22.43 6.82 -10.35
N LYS A 191 21.97 8.07 -10.26
CA LYS A 191 21.55 8.74 -9.02
C LYS A 191 20.15 8.40 -8.55
N VAL A 192 19.25 7.91 -9.41
CA VAL A 192 17.86 7.62 -9.05
C VAL A 192 17.74 6.19 -8.51
N LEU A 193 17.42 6.01 -7.24
CA LEU A 193 17.22 4.71 -6.61
C LEU A 193 15.88 4.09 -7.01
N THR A 194 14.81 4.87 -6.87
CA THR A 194 13.43 4.46 -7.19
C THR A 194 12.64 5.65 -7.73
N ALA A 195 11.68 5.39 -8.61
CA ALA A 195 10.72 6.39 -9.05
C ALA A 195 9.33 5.78 -9.20
N SER A 196 8.30 6.48 -8.70
CA SER A 196 6.91 6.05 -8.87
C SER A 196 5.98 7.24 -9.10
N PRO A 197 4.94 7.08 -9.94
CA PRO A 197 3.96 8.15 -10.14
C PRO A 197 3.03 8.32 -8.94
N ASP A 198 2.64 9.55 -8.64
CA ASP A 198 1.59 9.88 -7.66
C ASP A 198 0.21 9.64 -8.28
N THR A 199 -0.40 8.51 -7.88
CA THR A 199 -1.68 8.05 -8.42
C THR A 199 -2.84 8.36 -7.49
N ARG A 200 -4.07 8.13 -7.96
CA ARG A 200 -5.28 8.42 -7.19
C ARG A 200 -5.71 7.24 -6.34
N VAL A 201 -6.11 7.53 -5.11
CA VAL A 201 -6.57 6.58 -4.10
C VAL A 201 -8.04 6.84 -3.77
N ASN A 202 -8.83 5.77 -3.68
CA ASN A 202 -10.30 5.85 -3.57
C ASN A 202 -10.84 5.40 -2.21
N HIS A 203 -10.00 4.86 -1.32
CA HIS A 203 -10.40 4.57 0.05
C HIS A 203 -9.18 4.47 0.97
N LEU A 204 -9.40 4.70 2.26
CA LEU A 204 -8.43 4.49 3.33
C LEU A 204 -8.93 3.35 4.23
N LEU A 205 -8.02 2.51 4.70
CA LEU A 205 -8.29 1.56 5.77
C LEU A 205 -7.55 2.04 7.01
N ILE A 206 -8.28 2.33 8.07
CA ILE A 206 -7.74 2.89 9.30
C ILE A 206 -8.12 1.97 10.45
N GLU A 207 -7.11 1.52 11.19
CA GLU A 207 -7.27 0.67 12.37
C GLU A 207 -7.23 1.54 13.63
N PHE A 208 -8.25 1.43 14.46
CA PHE A 208 -8.38 2.17 15.72
C PHE A 208 -8.27 1.25 16.93
N GLU A 209 -7.94 1.83 18.09
CA GLU A 209 -7.93 1.14 19.38
C GLU A 209 -9.31 0.57 19.75
N GLU A 210 -9.27 -0.49 20.55
CA GLU A 210 -10.45 -1.10 21.16
C GLU A 210 -11.37 -0.06 21.81
N GLY A 211 -12.66 -0.15 21.52
CA GLY A 211 -13.68 0.71 22.10
C GLY A 211 -13.82 2.09 21.45
N THR A 212 -13.03 2.41 20.41
CA THR A 212 -13.20 3.65 19.63
C THR A 212 -14.53 3.62 18.89
N THR A 213 -15.43 4.55 19.20
CA THR A 213 -16.80 4.60 18.68
C THR A 213 -16.91 5.32 17.33
N GLU A 214 -17.97 5.06 16.56
CA GLU A 214 -18.21 5.75 15.27
C GLU A 214 -18.22 7.29 15.39
N PRO A 215 -18.84 7.92 16.42
CA PRO A 215 -18.74 9.37 16.62
C PRO A 215 -17.32 9.87 16.88
N GLU A 216 -16.49 9.10 17.60
CA GLU A 216 -15.08 9.44 17.83
C GLU A 216 -14.28 9.35 16.54
N VAL A 217 -14.47 8.28 15.74
CA VAL A 217 -13.88 8.16 14.40
C VAL A 217 -14.25 9.36 13.54
N LYS A 218 -15.53 9.75 13.51
CA LYS A 218 -15.99 10.94 12.77
C LYS A 218 -15.31 12.22 13.25
N SER A 219 -15.15 12.40 14.56
CA SER A 219 -14.49 13.58 15.14
C SER A 219 -13.00 13.63 14.79
N ILE A 220 -12.29 12.49 14.85
CA ILE A 220 -10.88 12.38 14.46
C ILE A 220 -10.70 12.74 12.98
N LEU A 221 -11.64 12.28 12.15
CA LEU A 221 -11.59 12.46 10.71
C LEU A 221 -12.19 13.80 10.23
N GLU A 222 -12.87 14.55 11.10
CA GLU A 222 -13.58 15.80 10.77
C GLU A 222 -12.65 16.85 10.14
N LYS A 223 -11.38 16.89 10.55
CA LYS A 223 -10.40 17.83 9.97
C LYS A 223 -10.02 17.52 8.52
N TYR A 224 -10.35 16.33 8.01
CA TYR A 224 -10.08 15.90 6.63
C TYR A 224 -11.36 15.79 5.77
N ASN A 225 -12.52 16.15 6.35
CA ASN A 225 -13.89 15.88 5.88
C ASN A 225 -14.25 16.47 4.50
N THR A 226 -13.36 17.21 3.83
CA THR A 226 -13.57 17.68 2.44
C THR A 226 -13.40 16.58 1.39
N THR A 227 -12.93 15.39 1.76
CA THR A 227 -12.63 14.28 0.82
C THR A 227 -13.34 12.96 1.15
N MET A 228 -14.03 12.87 2.30
CA MET A 228 -14.60 11.62 2.81
C MET A 228 -16.09 11.53 2.50
N ASN A 229 -16.50 10.50 1.76
CA ASN A 229 -17.89 10.32 1.34
C ASN A 229 -18.67 9.38 2.25
N THR A 230 -18.04 8.29 2.69
CA THR A 230 -18.70 7.26 3.50
C THR A 230 -17.69 6.63 4.43
N ILE A 231 -18.07 6.49 5.70
CA ILE A 231 -17.32 5.75 6.71
C ILE A 231 -18.08 4.44 6.90
N GLU A 232 -17.47 3.35 6.47
CA GLU A 232 -17.89 2.00 6.84
C GLU A 232 -17.15 1.64 8.12
N TYR A 233 -17.84 1.86 9.24
CA TYR A 233 -17.35 1.56 10.58
C TYR A 233 -17.45 0.06 10.85
N ASP A 234 -16.43 -0.49 11.52
CA ASP A 234 -16.32 -1.92 11.85
C ASP A 234 -16.44 -2.81 10.59
N SER A 235 -15.60 -2.48 9.60
CA SER A 235 -15.57 -3.14 8.30
C SER A 235 -14.98 -4.54 8.41
N ASN A 236 -15.64 -5.51 7.79
CA ASN A 236 -15.19 -6.91 7.73
C ASN A 236 -14.28 -7.21 6.53
N LEU A 237 -13.66 -6.18 5.94
CA LEU A 237 -12.77 -6.33 4.79
C LEU A 237 -11.48 -7.07 5.10
N GLN A 238 -11.09 -7.14 6.38
CA GLN A 238 -9.99 -7.95 6.85
C GLN A 238 -10.46 -8.82 8.03
N PRO A 239 -9.75 -9.93 8.33
CA PRO A 239 -9.96 -10.67 9.57
C PRO A 239 -9.85 -9.76 10.80
N GLU A 240 -10.49 -10.15 11.90
CA GLU A 240 -10.34 -9.44 13.18
C GLU A 240 -8.86 -9.36 13.57
N ARG A 241 -8.41 -8.15 13.91
CA ARG A 241 -7.02 -7.88 14.28
C ARG A 241 -6.95 -7.65 15.77
N TYR A 242 -6.28 -8.58 16.43
CA TYR A 242 -6.01 -8.54 17.85
C TYR A 242 -4.66 -7.88 18.10
N TYR A 243 -4.50 -7.23 19.25
CA TYR A 243 -3.23 -6.62 19.60
C TYR A 243 -2.96 -6.64 21.10
N LEU A 244 -1.68 -6.49 21.43
CA LEU A 244 -1.16 -6.30 22.78
C LEU A 244 -0.58 -4.90 22.91
N VAL A 245 -0.71 -4.31 24.10
CA VAL A 245 0.01 -3.08 24.47
C VAL A 245 1.16 -3.48 25.38
N VAL A 246 2.39 -3.25 24.95
CA VAL A 246 3.60 -3.70 25.65
C VAL A 246 4.51 -2.51 25.94
N ASP A 247 4.96 -2.37 27.19
CA ASP A 247 5.92 -1.33 27.57
C ASP A 247 7.19 -1.41 26.70
N ALA A 248 7.75 -0.25 26.32
CA ALA A 248 8.89 -0.20 25.41
C ALA A 248 10.14 -0.93 25.90
N ASP A 249 10.34 -1.02 27.22
CA ASP A 249 11.45 -1.75 27.84
C ASP A 249 11.24 -3.27 27.86
N LYS A 250 9.98 -3.74 27.82
CA LYS A 250 9.62 -5.16 27.81
C LYS A 250 9.38 -5.73 26.42
N ARG A 251 9.25 -4.88 25.39
CA ARG A 251 8.94 -5.27 24.00
C ARG A 251 9.73 -6.50 23.54
N MET A 252 11.05 -6.45 23.69
CA MET A 252 11.93 -7.51 23.20
C MET A 252 11.79 -8.81 23.99
N ASP A 253 11.64 -8.72 25.32
CA ASP A 253 11.46 -9.89 26.17
C ASP A 253 10.14 -10.60 25.84
N VAL A 254 9.06 -9.84 25.67
CA VAL A 254 7.75 -10.36 25.27
C VAL A 254 7.83 -11.00 23.88
N ARG A 255 8.43 -10.33 22.88
CA ARG A 255 8.61 -10.92 21.55
C ARG A 255 9.45 -12.20 21.57
N ASN A 256 10.51 -12.26 22.36
CA ASN A 256 11.35 -13.45 22.49
C ASN A 256 10.61 -14.64 23.10
N GLU A 257 9.65 -14.39 23.99
CA GLU A 257 8.80 -15.44 24.55
C GLU A 257 7.71 -15.87 23.57
N LEU A 258 7.05 -14.91 22.92
CA LEU A 258 6.03 -15.17 21.91
C LEU A 258 6.60 -15.87 20.68
N GLY A 259 7.84 -15.58 20.28
CA GLY A 259 8.54 -16.25 19.17
C GLY A 259 8.75 -17.76 19.37
N LYS A 260 8.45 -18.30 20.56
CA LYS A 260 8.45 -19.75 20.83
C LYS A 260 7.07 -20.40 20.61
N VAL A 261 6.04 -19.59 20.37
CA VAL A 261 4.68 -20.01 20.08
C VAL A 261 4.51 -20.11 18.56
N GLU A 262 3.91 -21.19 18.08
CA GLU A 262 3.66 -21.36 16.64
C GLU A 262 2.58 -20.38 16.14
N ASN A 263 2.79 -19.77 14.97
CA ASN A 263 1.82 -18.95 14.22
C ASN A 263 1.18 -17.77 15.00
N TRP A 264 1.86 -17.26 16.03
CA TRP A 264 1.32 -16.19 16.87
C TRP A 264 1.16 -14.84 16.14
N THR A 265 1.91 -14.63 15.04
CA THR A 265 1.82 -13.49 14.11
C THR A 265 1.97 -13.92 12.66
N ASP A 266 1.14 -14.83 12.13
CA ASP A 266 1.16 -15.13 10.69
C ASP A 266 0.00 -14.42 9.96
N PRO A 267 0.25 -13.46 9.04
CA PRO A 267 1.55 -12.91 8.65
C PRO A 267 2.14 -11.98 9.73
N ILE A 268 3.46 -11.80 9.69
CA ILE A 268 4.18 -10.98 10.67
C ILE A 268 3.81 -9.51 10.46
N TYR A 269 3.20 -8.90 11.47
CA TYR A 269 2.90 -7.48 11.50
C TYR A 269 3.91 -6.74 12.39
N HIS A 270 4.29 -5.53 11.97
CA HIS A 270 5.27 -4.71 12.67
C HIS A 270 4.73 -4.19 14.00
N ASP A 271 5.63 -4.03 14.98
CA ASP A 271 5.22 -3.39 16.21
C ASP A 271 5.08 -1.89 15.98
N ILE A 272 3.92 -1.34 16.32
CA ILE A 272 3.68 0.09 16.16
C ILE A 272 4.15 0.78 17.44
N LYS A 273 5.21 1.58 17.33
CA LYS A 273 5.68 2.40 18.46
C LYS A 273 4.69 3.53 18.75
N LYS A 274 4.21 3.60 19.99
CA LYS A 274 3.29 4.64 20.48
C LYS A 274 3.84 5.21 21.79
N GLY A 275 4.62 6.29 21.68
CA GLY A 275 5.25 6.92 22.84
C GLY A 275 6.19 5.96 23.58
N ASN A 276 5.81 5.57 24.80
CA ASN A 276 6.57 4.68 25.69
C ASN A 276 6.13 3.20 25.65
N HIS A 277 5.25 2.83 24.72
CA HIS A 277 4.81 1.45 24.53
C HIS A 277 4.80 1.08 23.04
N TYR A 278 4.61 -0.20 22.77
CA TYR A 278 4.45 -0.78 21.45
C TYR A 278 3.12 -1.50 21.36
N ILE A 279 2.49 -1.41 20.19
CA ILE A 279 1.34 -2.21 19.81
C ILE A 279 1.86 -3.41 19.03
N ILE A 280 1.60 -4.61 19.53
CA ILE A 280 1.99 -5.87 18.88
C ILE A 280 0.73 -6.53 18.35
N THR A 281 0.55 -6.59 17.04
CA THR A 281 -0.59 -7.31 16.43
C THR A 281 -0.39 -8.82 16.57
N VAL A 282 -1.45 -9.56 16.86
CA VAL A 282 -1.47 -11.02 17.02
C VAL A 282 -2.64 -11.62 16.25
N THR A 283 -2.51 -12.90 15.89
CA THR A 283 -3.57 -13.60 15.12
C THR A 283 -4.71 -14.07 16.02
N GLU A 284 -5.89 -14.26 15.42
CA GLU A 284 -7.01 -14.94 16.08
C GLU A 284 -6.62 -16.36 16.54
N GLN A 285 -5.78 -17.05 15.77
CA GLN A 285 -5.27 -18.37 16.17
C GLN A 285 -4.40 -18.30 17.44
N ALA A 286 -3.60 -17.24 17.60
CA ALA A 286 -2.72 -17.08 18.76
C ALA A 286 -3.52 -17.01 20.06
N ILE A 287 -4.66 -16.31 20.05
CA ILE A 287 -5.44 -16.07 21.26
C ILE A 287 -6.16 -17.33 21.77
N GLU A 288 -6.22 -18.38 20.95
CA GLU A 288 -6.69 -19.72 21.34
C GLU A 288 -5.56 -20.63 21.88
N ASP A 289 -4.29 -20.27 21.67
CA ASP A 289 -3.14 -21.09 22.06
C ASP A 289 -2.81 -20.96 23.56
N LYS A 290 -2.63 -22.10 24.23
CA LYS A 290 -2.36 -22.13 25.67
C LYS A 290 -0.99 -21.60 26.05
N ASN A 291 0.02 -21.79 25.20
CA ASN A 291 1.36 -21.28 25.45
C ASN A 291 1.38 -19.76 25.27
N PHE A 292 0.67 -19.24 24.27
CA PHE A 292 0.44 -17.81 24.10
C PHE A 292 -0.21 -17.20 25.34
N LEU A 293 -1.33 -17.75 25.81
CA LEU A 293 -2.04 -17.27 27.00
C LEU A 293 -1.15 -17.31 28.26
N ALA A 294 -0.30 -18.33 28.41
CA ALA A 294 0.65 -18.41 29.53
C ALA A 294 1.72 -17.29 29.48
N VAL A 295 2.17 -16.89 28.28
CA VAL A 295 3.08 -15.74 28.12
C VAL A 295 2.37 -14.46 28.53
N LEU A 296 1.11 -14.28 28.15
CA LEU A 296 0.35 -13.09 28.54
C LEU A 296 0.15 -12.99 30.06
N GLU A 297 -0.26 -14.09 30.71
CA GLU A 297 -0.44 -14.14 32.17
C GLU A 297 0.86 -13.82 32.91
N LYS A 298 1.98 -14.40 32.46
CA LYS A 298 3.30 -14.15 33.04
C LYS A 298 3.73 -12.68 32.95
N ASN A 299 3.34 -11.99 31.87
CA ASN A 299 3.75 -10.62 31.59
C ASN A 299 2.68 -9.57 31.95
N ASP A 300 1.56 -9.98 32.57
CA ASP A 300 0.40 -9.13 32.88
C ASP A 300 -0.15 -8.38 31.65
N LEU A 301 -0.21 -9.08 30.52
CA LEU A 301 -0.68 -8.54 29.24
C LEU A 301 -2.12 -8.96 28.96
N GLN A 302 -2.85 -8.09 28.26
CA GLN A 302 -4.22 -8.33 27.82
C GLN A 302 -4.32 -8.20 26.31
N VAL A 303 -5.05 -9.14 25.70
CA VAL A 303 -5.45 -9.06 24.29
C VAL A 303 -6.56 -8.02 24.16
N LYS A 304 -6.44 -7.16 23.14
CA LYS A 304 -7.46 -6.19 22.74
C LYS A 304 -7.87 -6.43 21.29
N ASN A 305 -9.12 -6.10 20.95
CA ASN A 305 -9.58 -6.11 19.56
C ASN A 305 -9.55 -4.70 18.97
N SER A 306 -9.08 -4.56 17.73
CA SER A 306 -9.08 -3.27 17.03
C SER A 306 -10.45 -2.97 16.39
N VAL A 307 -10.66 -1.71 16.01
CA VAL A 307 -11.81 -1.30 15.20
C VAL A 307 -11.31 -0.90 13.82
N LEU A 308 -11.63 -1.70 12.79
CA LEU A 308 -11.27 -1.40 11.41
C LEU A 308 -12.33 -0.51 10.76
N CYS A 309 -11.92 0.67 10.30
CA CYS A 309 -12.79 1.57 9.55
C CYS A 309 -12.32 1.67 8.10
N ARG A 310 -13.24 1.48 7.16
CA ARG A 310 -13.02 1.76 5.76
C ARG A 310 -13.61 3.12 5.41
N ILE A 311 -12.76 4.04 4.99
CA ILE A 311 -13.16 5.39 4.58
C ILE A 311 -13.19 5.44 3.07
N ILE A 312 -14.37 5.55 2.47
CA ILE A 312 -14.52 5.73 1.03
C ILE A 312 -14.29 7.19 0.71
N LEU A 313 -13.29 7.44 -0.13
CA LEU A 313 -12.95 8.76 -0.65
C LEU A 313 -13.69 8.97 -1.97
N GLY A 314 -14.81 9.67 -1.89
CA GLY A 314 -15.56 10.03 -3.08
C GLY A 314 -16.59 9.04 -3.62
N ASN A 315 -17.32 9.51 -4.64
CA ASN A 315 -18.23 8.74 -5.50
C ASN A 315 -17.88 9.15 -6.92
N GLU A 316 -17.43 8.18 -7.74
CA GLU A 316 -16.85 8.41 -9.07
C GLU A 316 -15.57 9.28 -9.05
N SER A 317 -14.90 9.40 -10.21
CA SER A 317 -13.57 10.01 -10.43
C SER A 317 -13.32 11.44 -9.89
N LYS A 318 -14.34 12.09 -9.31
CA LYS A 318 -14.32 13.48 -8.88
C LYS A 318 -13.74 13.71 -7.48
N ASN A 319 -13.66 12.69 -6.64
CA ASN A 319 -13.35 12.85 -5.21
C ASN A 319 -12.28 11.84 -4.71
N TRP A 320 -11.49 11.25 -5.61
CA TRP A 320 -10.29 10.52 -5.21
C TRP A 320 -9.22 11.52 -4.76
N ILE A 321 -8.42 11.14 -3.77
CA ILE A 321 -7.26 11.94 -3.35
C ILE A 321 -6.00 11.41 -4.04
N TRP A 322 -4.96 12.23 -4.10
CA TRP A 322 -3.64 11.77 -4.54
C TRP A 322 -2.99 10.93 -3.44
N GLU A 323 -2.16 9.97 -3.82
CA GLU A 323 -1.39 9.15 -2.88
C GLU A 323 -0.51 10.04 -1.98
N SER A 324 -0.04 11.18 -2.50
CA SER A 324 0.67 12.18 -1.68
C SER A 324 -0.22 12.78 -0.56
N ASP A 325 -1.51 12.99 -0.82
CA ASP A 325 -2.47 13.42 0.20
C ASP A 325 -2.81 12.28 1.17
N GLU A 326 -2.97 11.05 0.69
CA GLU A 326 -3.14 9.87 1.55
C GLU A 326 -1.98 9.75 2.55
N ARG A 327 -0.74 9.83 2.08
CA ARG A 327 0.46 9.69 2.92
C ARG A 327 0.59 10.83 3.92
N ARG A 328 0.23 12.06 3.53
CA ARG A 328 0.15 13.17 4.50
C ARG A 328 -0.89 12.88 5.58
N ILE A 329 -2.10 12.45 5.19
CA ILE A 329 -3.18 12.11 6.13
C ILE A 329 -2.74 10.97 7.06
N GLU A 330 -2.07 9.95 6.52
CA GLU A 330 -1.49 8.84 7.27
C GLU A 330 -0.52 9.32 8.35
N ASN A 331 0.47 10.14 7.96
CA ASN A 331 1.48 10.66 8.89
C ASN A 331 0.84 11.50 10.00
N GLU A 332 -0.17 12.32 9.68
CA GLU A 332 -0.91 13.09 10.68
C GLU A 332 -1.78 12.21 11.59
N LEU A 333 -2.44 11.19 11.04
CA LEU A 333 -3.30 10.27 11.80
C LEU A 333 -2.50 9.37 12.73
N LYS A 334 -1.31 8.93 12.33
CA LYS A 334 -0.40 8.13 13.18
C LYS A 334 -0.04 8.82 14.49
N MET A 335 -0.12 10.16 14.54
CA MET A 335 0.10 10.94 15.77
C MET A 335 -1.09 10.91 16.73
N ASN A 336 -2.27 10.48 16.29
CA ASN A 336 -3.43 10.31 17.14
C ASN A 336 -3.26 9.07 18.04
N GLU A 337 -3.61 9.19 19.32
CA GLU A 337 -3.50 8.10 20.29
C GLU A 337 -4.44 6.92 19.97
N LYS A 338 -5.60 7.20 19.37
CA LYS A 338 -6.61 6.19 19.03
C LYS A 338 -6.37 5.47 17.72
N VAL A 339 -5.54 6.01 16.84
CA VAL A 339 -5.23 5.37 15.55
C VAL A 339 -4.07 4.41 15.76
N LEU A 340 -4.27 3.13 15.54
CA LEU A 340 -3.20 2.13 15.58
C LEU A 340 -2.35 2.23 14.33
N THR A 341 -2.95 2.03 13.15
CA THR A 341 -2.23 2.10 11.87
C THR A 341 -3.18 2.44 10.72
N LEU A 342 -2.61 2.80 9.58
CA LEU A 342 -3.32 2.82 8.31
C LEU A 342 -2.82 1.66 7.47
N LEU A 343 -3.75 0.94 6.88
CA LEU A 343 -3.45 -0.20 6.01
C LEU A 343 -3.52 0.31 4.58
N SER A 344 -2.36 0.41 3.92
CA SER A 344 -2.32 0.80 2.51
C SER A 344 -3.12 -0.21 1.70
N CYS A 345 -4.20 0.25 1.06
CA CYS A 345 -4.93 -0.60 0.15
C CYS A 345 -4.29 -0.53 -1.23
N GLY A 346 -3.21 -1.30 -1.40
CA GLY A 346 -2.63 -1.69 -2.68
C GLY A 346 -2.50 -0.57 -3.71
N SER A 347 -1.33 0.08 -3.75
CA SER A 347 -0.87 0.59 -5.03
C SER A 347 -0.71 -0.61 -5.96
N THR A 348 -1.44 -0.58 -7.06
CA THR A 348 -1.42 -1.63 -8.07
C THR A 348 -0.01 -1.67 -8.69
N GLY A 349 0.75 -2.71 -8.34
CA GLY A 349 1.85 -3.25 -9.15
C GLY A 349 3.23 -2.66 -8.91
N SER A 350 3.99 -3.28 -8.02
CA SER A 350 5.41 -3.54 -8.28
C SER A 350 5.57 -5.04 -8.53
N THR A 351 5.78 -5.39 -9.79
CA THR A 351 6.24 -6.70 -10.27
C THR A 351 7.42 -6.48 -11.18
#